data_AF-A0A958PGF2-F1
#
_entry.id   AF-A0A958PGF2-F1
#
_cell.length_a   1.000
_cell.length_b   1.000
_cell.length_c   1.000
_cell.angle_alpha   90.00
_cell.angle_beta   90.00
_cell.angle_gamma   90.00
#
_symmetry.space_group_name_H-M   'P 1'
#
loop_
_entity.id
_entity.type
_entity.pdbx_description
1 polymer ?
#
loop_
_entity_poly.entity_id
_entity_poly.type
_entity_poly.pdbx_seq_one_letter_code
_entity_poly.pdbx_strand_id
1 'polypeptide(L)' 'MPTGFVKWFNDNKGYGFIEQDGGADVFVHFTAIEGEGYKSLTEGQEVEFEMADG' A
#
# COMPACT_ATOMS: atom_id res chain seq x y z
N MET A 1 -9.09 -10.69 -3.33
CA MET A 1 -8.08 -9.65 -3.55
C MET A 1 -6.75 -10.16 -3.01
N PRO A 2 -5.60 -9.89 -3.65
CA PRO A 2 -4.31 -10.18 -3.04
C PRO A 2 -4.14 -9.42 -1.72
N THR A 3 -3.44 -10.06 -0.78
CA THR A 3 -3.07 -9.48 0.52
C THR A 3 -1.56 -9.28 0.58
N GLY A 4 -1.13 -8.35 1.42
CA GLY A 4 0.28 -8.11 1.68
C GLY A 4 0.48 -7.25 2.93
N PHE A 5 1.75 -6.99 3.23
CA PHE A 5 2.14 -6.16 4.36
C PHE A 5 2.81 -4.89 3.86
N VAL A 6 2.45 -3.75 4.45
CA VAL A 6 3.08 -2.48 4.13
C VAL A 6 4.55 -2.54 4.51
N LYS A 7 5.43 -2.52 3.52
CA LYS A 7 6.88 -2.58 3.70
C LYS A 7 7.41 -1.27 4.24
N TRP A 8 6.90 -0.17 3.71
CA TRP A 8 7.10 1.18 4.21
C TRP A 8 6.12 2.14 3.53
N PHE A 9 5.80 3.23 4.20
CA PHE A 9 5.04 4.33 3.63
C PHE A 9 5.64 5.66 4.09
N ASN A 10 5.72 6.64 3.18
CA ASN A 10 6.20 7.98 3.51
C ASN A 10 5.03 8.96 3.46
N ASP A 11 4.53 9.33 4.64
CA ASP A 11 3.41 10.26 4.81
C ASP A 11 3.65 11.62 4.15
N ASN A 12 4.88 12.14 4.25
CA ASN A 12 5.24 13.44 3.67
C ASN A 12 5.22 13.41 2.14
N LYS A 13 5.52 12.26 1.54
CA LYS A 13 5.54 12.09 0.08
C LYS A 13 4.25 11.47 -0.48
N GLY A 14 3.43 10.84 0.36
CA GLY A 14 2.17 10.22 -0.02
C GLY A 14 2.32 8.93 -0.84
N TYR A 15 3.43 8.20 -0.69
CA TYR A 15 3.60 6.90 -1.36
C TYR A 15 4.44 5.92 -0.55
N GLY A 16 4.35 4.66 -0.92
CA GLY A 16 5.04 3.56 -0.28
C GLY A 16 5.03 2.29 -1.11
N PHE A 17 5.38 1.19 -0.46
CA PHE A 17 5.38 -0.15 -1.06
C PHE A 17 4.76 -1.17 -0.12
N ILE A 18 4.07 -2.14 -0.72
CA ILE A 18 3.48 -3.29 -0.06
C ILE A 18 4.27 -4.53 -0.50
N GLU A 19 4.74 -5.30 0.45
CA GLU A 19 5.35 -6.60 0.21
C GLU A 19 4.24 -7.66 0.12
N GLN A 20 4.33 -8.54 -0.87
CA GLN A 20 3.39 -9.64 -1.09
C GLN A 20 4.14 -10.96 -1.25
N ASP A 21 3.49 -12.07 -0.91
CA ASP A 21 4.11 -13.38 -1.03
C ASP A 21 4.33 -13.78 -2.50
N GLY A 22 5.57 -14.13 -2.83
CA GLY A 22 5.93 -14.70 -4.13
C GLY A 22 5.95 -13.72 -5.31
N GLY A 23 5.91 -12.41 -5.06
CA GLY A 23 5.89 -11.37 -6.09
C GLY A 23 6.90 -10.24 -5.85
N ALA A 24 6.89 -9.26 -6.76
CA ALA A 24 7.59 -8.00 -6.55
C ALA A 24 6.80 -7.08 -5.60
N ASP A 25 7.50 -6.16 -4.94
CA ASP A 25 6.89 -5.12 -4.12
C ASP A 25 5.90 -4.30 -4.96
N VAL A 26 4.71 -4.08 -4.41
CA VAL A 26 3.63 -3.34 -5.05
C VAL A 26 3.72 -1.88 -4.64
N PHE A 27 3.83 -0.99 -5.63
CA PHE A 27 3.79 0.45 -5.38
C PHE A 27 2.38 0.89 -4.98
N VAL A 28 2.29 1.76 -3.98
CA VAL A 28 1.01 2.37 -3.54
C VAL A 28 1.16 3.88 -3.39
N HIS A 29 0.20 4.62 -3.94
CA HIS A 29 0.06 6.08 -3.77
C HIS A 29 -1.14 6.38 -2.86
N PHE A 30 -1.08 7.45 -2.08
CA PHE A 30 -2.11 7.79 -1.09
C PHE A 30 -3.52 7.92 -1.69
N THR A 31 -3.63 8.27 -2.98
CA THR A 31 -4.91 8.38 -3.69
C THR A 31 -5.62 7.04 -3.86
N ALA A 32 -4.89 5.92 -3.78
CA ALA A 32 -5.44 4.57 -3.87
C ALA A 32 -5.88 4.00 -2.51
N ILE A 33 -5.56 4.68 -1.40
CA ILE A 33 -5.94 4.23 -0.06
C ILE A 33 -7.43 4.56 0.14
N GLU A 34 -8.25 3.55 0.46
CA GLU A 34 -9.65 3.74 0.81
C GLU A 34 -9.83 4.12 2.30
N GLY A 35 -10.94 4.78 2.65
CA GLY A 35 -11.23 5.24 4.03
C GLY A 35 -11.48 6.75 4.15
N GLU A 36 -11.73 7.23 5.37
CA GLU A 36 -11.97 8.66 5.65
C GLU A 36 -10.78 9.29 6.38
N GLY A 37 -10.55 10.59 6.18
CA GLY A 37 -9.46 11.32 6.82
C GLY A 37 -8.12 11.24 6.09
N TYR A 38 -7.02 11.22 6.84
CA TYR A 38 -5.66 11.25 6.30
C TYR A 38 -5.27 9.89 5.70
N LYS A 39 -4.90 9.87 4.42
CA LYS A 39 -4.58 8.67 3.65
C LYS A 39 -3.15 8.22 3.89
N SER A 40 -2.96 7.33 4.84
CA SER A 40 -1.66 6.82 5.28
C SER A 40 -1.70 5.31 5.56
N LEU A 41 -0.52 4.68 5.54
CA LEU A 41 -0.31 3.29 5.87
C LEU A 41 0.82 3.16 6.90
N THR A 42 0.71 2.20 7.81
CA THR A 42 1.73 1.92 8.82
C THR A 42 2.60 0.74 8.38
N GLU A 43 3.92 0.80 8.60
CA GLU A 43 4.80 -0.36 8.36
C GLU A 43 4.33 -1.60 9.12
N GLY A 44 4.29 -2.74 8.44
CA GLY A 44 3.78 -4.01 8.96
C GLY A 44 2.25 -4.13 9.00
N GLN A 45 1.52 -3.11 8.56
CA GLN A 45 0.06 -3.18 8.41
C GLN A 45 -0.30 -4.18 7.31
N GLU A 46 -1.20 -5.11 7.62
CA GLU A 46 -1.80 -6.00 6.63
C GLU A 46 -2.84 -5.22 5.80
N VAL A 47 -2.77 -5.38 4.47
CA VAL A 47 -3.63 -4.69 3.52
C VAL A 47 -4.11 -5.65 2.44
N GLU A 48 -5.37 -5.46 2.03
CA GLU A 48 -5.91 -6.01 0.79
C GLU A 48 -5.79 -4.96 -0.30
N PHE A 49 -5.41 -5.37 -1.51
CA PHE A 49 -5.27 -4.46 -2.64
C PHE A 49 -5.68 -5.13 -3.95
N GLU A 50 -5.93 -4.32 -4.97
CA GLU A 50 -6.06 -4.79 -6.35
C GLU A 50 -4.95 -4.16 -7.18
N MET A 51 -4.25 -4.98 -7.97
CA MET A 51 -3.26 -4.47 -8.92
C MET A 51 -4.01 -3.83 -10.09
N ALA A 52 -3.87 -2.52 -10.25
CA ALA A 52 -4.30 -1.83 -11.44
C ALA A 52 -3.15 -1.83 -12.46
N ASP A 53 -3.39 -2.40 -13.65
CA ASP A 53 -2.53 -2.16 -14.80
C ASP A 53 -2.65 -0.68 -15.18
N GLY A 54 -1.54 0.05 -15.07
CA GLY A 54 -1.44 1.46 -15.43
C GLY A 54 -1.42 1.70 -16.94
#